data_AF-G8R2V2-F1
#
_entry.id   AF-G8R2V2-F1
#
_cell.length_a   1.000
_cell.length_b   1.000
_cell.length_c   1.000
_cell.angle_alpha   90.00
_cell.angle_beta   90.00
_cell.angle_gamma   90.00
#
_symmetry.space_group_name_H-M   'P 1'
#
loop_
_entity.id
_entity.type
_entity.pdbx_description
1 polymer ?
#
loop_
_entity_poly.entity_id
_entity_poly.type
_entity_poly.pdbx_seq_one_letter_code
_entity_poly.pdbx_strand_id
1 'polypeptide(L)'
;MRIFFTMIFALGVIGLSAQKYLYIKKGNEFPKERIGLNERVTFKTSESTKFTKGILNDVTLTAITVNGKTYELTDVVAFRTHNEIMTVTGTALAGGALLFTTLGLINRATSSYEGGLTNGQWITAASFFGGGLLLRWAGKRTFKTEKGWHWEVIDLNQSLGIE
;
A
#
# COMPACT_ATOMS: atom_id res chain seq x y z
N MET A 1 -13.52 -18.59 38.19
CA MET A 1 -12.09 -18.43 37.83
C MET A 1 -11.86 -18.20 36.33
N ARG A 2 -12.56 -18.89 35.41
CA ARG A 2 -12.44 -18.68 33.95
C ARG A 2 -12.81 -17.27 33.45
N ILE A 3 -13.86 -16.66 34.01
CA ILE A 3 -14.37 -15.34 33.60
C ILE A 3 -13.38 -14.21 33.98
N PHE A 4 -12.71 -14.34 35.13
CA PHE A 4 -11.72 -13.36 35.59
C PHE A 4 -10.48 -13.32 34.68
N PHE A 5 -10.04 -14.50 34.20
CA PHE A 5 -8.93 -14.59 33.24
C PHE A 5 -9.30 -14.06 31.84
N THR A 6 -10.54 -14.24 31.39
CA THR A 6 -10.99 -13.67 30.10
C THR A 6 -11.12 -12.15 30.17
N MET A 7 -11.56 -11.62 31.32
CA MET A 7 -11.68 -10.17 31.53
C MET A 7 -10.31 -9.49 31.66
N ILE A 8 -9.32 -10.11 32.31
CA ILE A 8 -7.94 -9.62 32.35
C ILE A 8 -7.26 -9.69 30.98
N PHE A 9 -7.55 -10.72 30.17
CA PHE A 9 -7.04 -10.81 28.80
C PHE A 9 -7.68 -9.78 27.87
N ALA A 10 -8.98 -9.48 28.04
CA ALA A 10 -9.66 -8.41 27.31
C ALA A 10 -9.16 -7.01 27.73
N LEU A 11 -8.87 -6.79 29.02
CA LEU A 11 -8.29 -5.54 29.53
C LEU A 11 -6.81 -5.36 29.13
N GLY A 12 -6.06 -6.46 28.97
CA GLY A 12 -4.68 -6.45 28.49
C GLY A 12 -4.53 -6.07 27.02
N VAL A 13 -5.58 -6.22 26.20
CA VAL A 13 -5.58 -5.81 24.79
C VAL A 13 -5.95 -4.34 24.61
N ILE A 14 -6.59 -3.72 25.61
CA ILE A 14 -6.94 -2.29 25.60
C ILE A 14 -5.75 -1.42 26.05
N GLY A 15 -4.76 -2.02 26.70
CA GLY A 15 -3.51 -1.36 27.06
C GLY A 15 -2.50 -1.33 25.92
N LEU A 16 -2.24 -0.12 25.41
CA LEU A 16 -0.96 0.28 24.80
C LEU A 16 -0.68 -0.24 23.39
N SER A 17 -1.38 0.31 22.41
CA SER A 17 -0.67 0.78 21.22
C SER A 17 -0.90 2.28 21.15
N ALA A 18 0.10 3.08 21.51
CA ALA A 18 0.12 4.50 21.17
C ALA A 18 -0.05 4.60 19.64
N GLN A 19 -1.23 5.00 19.20
CA GLN A 19 -1.58 5.01 17.79
C GLN A 19 -1.09 6.30 17.17
N LYS A 20 0.22 6.36 16.90
CA LYS A 20 0.83 7.43 16.11
C LYS A 20 0.75 7.10 14.63
N TYR A 21 0.37 8.10 13.84
CA TYR A 21 0.23 7.96 12.39
C TYR A 21 0.93 9.06 11.65
N LEU A 22 1.57 8.67 10.55
CA LEU A 22 2.06 9.61 9.55
C LEU A 22 1.02 9.72 8.44
N TYR A 23 0.45 10.90 8.29
CA TYR A 23 -0.51 11.22 7.24
C TYR A 23 0.16 11.94 6.08
N ILE A 24 -0.23 11.53 4.87
CA ILE A 24 0.21 12.15 3.63
C ILE A 24 -0.95 12.95 3.04
N LYS A 25 -0.87 14.27 3.12
CA LYS A 25 -1.87 15.23 2.61
C LYS A 25 -1.36 15.94 1.37
N LYS A 26 -2.27 16.35 0.48
CA LYS A 26 -1.94 17.21 -0.67
C LYS A 26 -2.60 18.57 -0.44
N GLY A 27 -1.84 19.60 -0.11
CA GLY A 27 -2.38 20.90 0.33
C GLY A 27 -3.38 20.74 1.49
N ASN A 28 -4.54 21.40 1.39
CA ASN A 28 -5.64 21.33 2.38
C ASN A 28 -6.62 20.17 2.12
N GLU A 29 -6.28 19.18 1.29
CA GLU A 29 -7.14 18.03 1.07
C GLU A 29 -7.10 17.05 2.26
N PHE A 30 -8.16 16.25 2.39
CA PHE A 30 -8.19 15.14 3.35
C PHE A 30 -6.96 14.22 3.18
N PRO A 31 -6.47 13.63 4.28
CA PRO A 31 -5.33 12.72 4.23
C PRO A 31 -5.61 11.59 3.24
N LYS A 32 -4.76 11.52 2.22
CA LYS A 32 -4.90 10.52 1.16
C LYS A 32 -4.34 9.17 1.57
N GLU A 33 -3.47 9.15 2.58
CA GLU A 33 -2.83 7.94 3.04
C GLU A 33 -2.42 8.09 4.50
N ARG A 34 -2.57 7.00 5.23
CA ARG A 34 -2.15 6.84 6.62
C ARG A 34 -1.10 5.76 6.65
N ILE A 35 0.03 6.05 7.28
CA ILE A 35 1.08 5.06 7.52
C ILE A 35 1.13 4.80 9.03
N GLY A 36 0.92 3.54 9.38
CA GLY A 36 1.01 3.02 10.75
C GLY A 36 2.44 2.77 11.20
N LEU A 37 2.61 2.72 12.53
CA LEU A 37 3.82 2.13 13.11
C LEU A 37 3.94 0.66 12.68
N ASN A 38 5.18 0.21 12.53
CA ASN A 38 5.57 -1.11 12.02
C ASN A 38 5.20 -1.38 10.55
N GLU A 39 4.78 -0.37 9.79
CA GLU A 39 4.56 -0.51 8.35
C GLU A 39 5.83 -0.22 7.54
N ARG A 40 5.90 -0.84 6.36
CA ARG A 40 7.03 -0.66 5.45
C ARG A 40 6.91 0.67 4.72
N VAL A 41 7.92 1.51 4.87
CA VAL A 41 8.03 2.80 4.19
C VAL A 41 9.17 2.81 3.19
N THR A 42 9.00 3.60 2.14
CA THR A 42 10.06 3.89 1.18
C THR A 42 10.05 5.37 0.90
N PHE A 43 11.13 6.07 1.25
CA PHE A 43 11.19 7.52 1.18
C PHE A 43 12.56 7.97 0.65
N LYS A 44 12.67 9.24 0.30
CA LYS A 44 13.89 9.86 -0.19
C LYS A 44 14.15 11.13 0.61
N THR A 45 15.40 11.31 1.03
CA THR A 45 15.85 12.52 1.73
C THR A 45 16.47 13.53 0.76
N SER A 46 16.59 14.77 1.19
CA SER A 46 17.30 15.88 0.52
C SER A 46 18.76 15.51 0.25
N GLU A 47 19.41 14.86 1.21
CA GLU A 47 20.82 14.47 1.15
C GLU A 47 21.11 13.26 0.25
N SER A 48 20.11 12.41 -0.03
CA SER A 48 20.31 11.16 -0.77
C SER A 48 19.60 11.15 -2.10
N THR A 49 20.32 10.76 -3.15
CA THR A 49 19.72 10.51 -4.48
C THR A 49 18.94 9.21 -4.53
N LYS A 50 19.15 8.28 -3.58
CA LYS A 50 18.54 6.95 -3.52
C LYS A 50 17.36 6.90 -2.55
N PHE A 51 16.43 5.99 -2.81
CA PHE A 51 15.33 5.70 -1.89
C PHE A 51 15.80 4.79 -0.76
N THR A 52 15.52 5.21 0.48
CA THR A 52 15.67 4.40 1.68
C THR A 52 14.41 3.57 1.88
N LYS A 53 14.59 2.29 2.21
CA LYS A 53 13.49 1.35 2.51
C LYS A 53 13.65 0.84 3.94
N GLY A 54 12.57 0.81 4.70
CA GLY A 54 12.59 0.29 6.06
C GLY A 54 11.22 0.17 6.69
N ILE A 55 11.22 -0.14 7.98
CA ILE A 55 10.03 -0.22 8.81
C ILE A 55 9.95 1.06 9.64
N LEU A 56 8.78 1.70 9.64
CA LEU A 56 8.52 2.87 10.47
C LEU A 56 8.37 2.42 11.93
N ASN A 57 9.32 2.76 12.78
CA ASN A 57 9.32 2.38 14.19
C ASN A 57 8.61 3.40 15.07
N ASP A 58 8.79 4.69 14.78
CA ASP A 58 8.18 5.78 15.54
C ASP A 58 7.98 7.01 14.64
N VAL A 59 7.06 7.89 15.05
CA VAL A 59 6.74 9.15 14.39
C VAL A 59 6.62 10.23 15.46
N THR A 60 7.24 11.37 15.22
CA THR A 60 7.15 12.58 16.05
C THR A 60 6.79 13.76 15.15
N LEU A 61 6.34 14.87 15.73
CA LEU A 61 5.92 16.07 14.96
C LEU A 61 6.96 16.56 13.94
N THR A 62 8.25 16.33 14.19
CA THR A 62 9.35 16.82 13.35
C THR A 62 10.18 15.72 12.69
N ALA A 63 10.03 14.46 13.09
CA ALA A 63 10.91 13.38 12.62
C ALA A 63 10.21 12.01 12.57
N ILE A 64 10.72 11.15 11.69
CA ILE A 64 10.35 9.74 11.58
C ILE A 64 11.53 8.86 11.95
N THR A 65 11.26 7.74 12.63
CA THR A 65 12.28 6.72 12.92
C THR A 65 12.06 5.52 12.02
N VAL A 66 13.02 5.20 11.16
CA VAL A 66 12.95 4.09 10.22
C VAL A 66 14.14 3.15 10.41
N ASN A 67 13.88 1.87 10.66
CA ASN A 67 14.89 0.87 11.04
C ASN A 67 15.81 1.36 12.19
N GLY A 68 15.24 2.04 13.18
CA GLY A 68 15.98 2.61 14.31
C GLY A 68 16.84 3.85 13.99
N LYS A 69 16.75 4.41 12.78
CA LYS A 69 17.40 5.68 12.42
C LYS A 69 16.38 6.80 12.33
N THR A 70 16.70 7.95 12.93
CA THR A 70 15.84 9.14 12.92
C THR A 70 16.14 9.99 11.69
N TYR A 71 15.08 10.46 11.02
CA TYR A 71 15.12 11.36 9.87
C TYR A 71 14.18 12.53 10.11
N GLU A 72 14.64 13.75 9.93
CA GLU A 72 13.77 14.93 10.00
C GLU A 72 12.77 14.92 8.85
N LEU A 73 11.51 15.25 9.13
CA LEU A 73 10.45 15.32 8.12
C LEU A 73 10.72 16.43 7.08
N THR A 74 11.41 17.48 7.49
CA THR A 74 11.92 18.59 6.64
C THR A 74 12.90 18.11 5.57
N ASP A 75 13.64 17.05 5.85
CA ASP A 75 14.56 16.46 4.88
C ASP A 75 13.88 15.46 3.94
N VAL A 76 12.64 15.04 4.21
CA VAL A 76 11.96 14.03 3.39
C VAL A 76 11.27 14.64 2.18
N VAL A 77 11.95 14.55 1.04
CA VAL A 77 11.53 15.14 -0.25
C VAL A 77 10.46 14.32 -0.97
N ALA A 78 10.40 13.01 -0.73
CA ALA A 78 9.40 12.15 -1.36
C ALA A 78 9.11 10.89 -0.56
N PHE A 79 7.84 10.51 -0.54
CA PHE A 79 7.40 9.17 -0.15
C PHE A 79 6.94 8.39 -1.38
N ARG A 80 7.39 7.14 -1.48
CA ARG A 80 6.82 6.19 -2.43
C ARG A 80 5.59 5.58 -1.77
N THR A 81 4.44 5.85 -2.38
CA THR A 81 3.16 5.32 -1.94
C THR A 81 2.63 4.35 -2.97
N HIS A 82 1.99 3.28 -2.52
CA HIS A 82 1.42 2.29 -3.42
C HIS A 82 0.04 2.77 -3.83
N ASN A 83 -0.21 2.91 -5.13
CA ASN A 83 -1.58 3.08 -5.60
C ASN A 83 -2.24 1.69 -5.60
N GLU A 84 -2.96 1.40 -4.52
CA GLU A 84 -3.66 0.13 -4.34
C GLU A 84 -4.70 -0.10 -5.45
N ILE A 85 -5.44 0.94 -5.85
CA ILE A 85 -6.45 0.83 -6.92
C ILE A 85 -5.78 0.38 -8.22
N MET A 86 -4.69 1.03 -8.64
CA MET A 86 -3.94 0.60 -9.82
C MET A 86 -3.38 -0.81 -9.68
N THR A 87 -2.91 -1.17 -8.49
CA THR A 87 -2.35 -2.51 -8.22
C THR A 87 -3.43 -3.59 -8.30
N VAL A 88 -4.60 -3.34 -7.72
CA VAL A 88 -5.76 -4.23 -7.71
C VAL A 88 -6.33 -4.35 -9.11
N THR A 89 -6.59 -3.24 -9.80
CA THR A 89 -7.07 -3.24 -11.19
C THR A 89 -6.09 -3.99 -12.10
N GLY A 90 -4.78 -3.77 -11.96
CA GLY A 90 -3.78 -4.46 -12.75
C GLY A 90 -3.77 -5.97 -12.50
N THR A 91 -3.92 -6.37 -11.23
CA THR A 91 -4.02 -7.77 -10.83
C THR A 91 -5.30 -8.42 -11.35
N ALA A 92 -6.43 -7.72 -11.29
CA ALA A 92 -7.72 -8.20 -11.78
C ALA A 92 -7.70 -8.38 -13.31
N LEU A 93 -7.14 -7.43 -14.06
CA LEU A 93 -6.99 -7.54 -15.51
C LEU A 93 -6.12 -8.73 -15.91
N ALA A 94 -4.95 -8.89 -15.26
CA ALA A 94 -4.06 -10.01 -15.54
C ALA A 94 -4.66 -11.36 -15.14
N GLY A 95 -5.31 -11.44 -13.98
CA GLY A 95 -6.00 -12.64 -13.51
C GLY A 95 -7.19 -13.01 -14.39
N GLY A 96 -8.01 -12.04 -14.76
CA GLY A 96 -9.15 -12.23 -15.67
C GLY A 96 -8.70 -12.73 -17.05
N ALA A 97 -7.62 -12.16 -17.60
CA ALA A 97 -7.04 -12.62 -18.86
C ALA A 97 -6.54 -14.07 -18.79
N LEU A 98 -5.87 -14.45 -17.69
CA LEU A 98 -5.42 -15.82 -17.48
C LEU A 98 -6.59 -16.81 -17.37
N LEU A 99 -7.62 -16.46 -16.60
CA LEU A 99 -8.82 -17.30 -16.44
C LEU A 99 -9.54 -17.47 -17.78
N PHE A 100 -9.78 -16.38 -18.50
CA PHE A 100 -10.41 -16.40 -19.83
C PHE A 100 -9.62 -17.26 -20.83
N THR A 101 -8.30 -17.10 -20.85
CA THR A 101 -7.41 -17.89 -21.73
C THR A 101 -7.45 -19.38 -21.37
N THR A 102 -7.39 -19.69 -20.08
CA THR A 102 -7.39 -21.08 -19.58
C THR A 102 -8.71 -21.77 -19.88
N LEU A 103 -9.84 -21.10 -19.67
CA LEU A 103 -11.17 -21.62 -20.02
C LEU A 103 -11.31 -21.84 -21.54
N GLY A 104 -10.78 -20.92 -22.36
CA GLY A 104 -10.76 -21.07 -23.81
C GLY A 104 -9.94 -22.28 -24.29
N LEU A 105 -8.81 -22.55 -23.64
CA LEU A 105 -7.98 -23.73 -23.91
C LEU A 105 -8.64 -25.03 -23.45
N ILE A 106 -9.22 -25.05 -22.24
CA ILE A 106 -9.96 -26.22 -21.73
C ILE A 106 -11.12 -26.54 -22.64
N ASN A 107 -11.94 -25.55 -23.00
CA ASN A 107 -13.07 -25.75 -23.91
C ASN A 107 -12.62 -26.31 -25.27
N ARG A 108 -11.50 -25.83 -25.82
CA ARG A 108 -10.93 -26.40 -27.06
C ARG A 108 -10.45 -27.85 -26.89
N ALA A 109 -9.94 -28.21 -25.72
CA ALA A 109 -9.43 -29.55 -25.45
C ALA A 109 -10.53 -30.57 -25.14
N THR A 110 -11.64 -30.13 -24.51
CA THR A 110 -12.73 -31.02 -24.06
C THR A 110 -13.91 -31.06 -25.02
N SER A 111 -14.09 -30.05 -25.87
CA SER A 111 -15.19 -29.98 -26.83
C SER A 111 -14.68 -30.44 -28.19
N SER A 112 -15.43 -31.30 -28.87
CA SER A 112 -15.25 -31.61 -30.30
C SER A 112 -15.59 -30.42 -31.23
N TYR A 113 -15.95 -29.27 -30.64
CA TYR A 113 -16.14 -28.00 -31.32
C TYR A 113 -14.76 -27.40 -31.68
N GLU A 114 -14.53 -27.09 -32.95
CA GLU A 114 -13.34 -26.35 -33.42
C GLU A 114 -13.24 -24.89 -32.88
N GLY A 115 -14.21 -24.46 -32.06
CA GLY A 115 -14.33 -23.13 -31.51
C GLY A 115 -13.36 -22.86 -30.35
N GLY A 116 -12.06 -22.76 -30.66
CA GLY A 116 -11.09 -22.14 -29.76
C GLY A 116 -11.23 -20.61 -29.73
N LEU A 117 -10.43 -19.95 -28.90
CA LEU A 117 -10.31 -18.50 -28.93
C LEU A 117 -9.89 -18.03 -30.33
N THR A 118 -10.61 -17.07 -30.89
CA THR A 118 -10.25 -16.41 -32.15
C THR A 118 -8.99 -15.57 -31.98
N ASN A 119 -8.32 -15.22 -33.08
CA ASN A 119 -7.15 -14.34 -33.03
C ASN A 119 -7.43 -13.02 -32.30
N GLY A 120 -8.61 -12.43 -32.49
CA GLY A 120 -9.02 -11.22 -31.78
C GLY A 120 -9.16 -11.43 -30.26
N GLN A 121 -9.66 -12.59 -29.84
CA GLN A 121 -9.78 -12.93 -28.42
C GLN A 121 -8.41 -13.22 -27.78
N TRP A 122 -7.49 -13.87 -28.50
CA TRP A 122 -6.11 -14.06 -28.06
C TRP A 122 -5.37 -12.74 -27.88
N ILE A 123 -5.49 -11.83 -28.86
CA ILE A 123 -4.88 -10.49 -28.78
C ILE A 123 -5.46 -9.73 -27.58
N THR A 124 -6.78 -9.75 -27.42
CA THR A 124 -7.45 -9.08 -26.29
C THR A 124 -6.98 -9.63 -24.95
N ALA A 125 -6.89 -10.96 -24.80
CA ALA A 125 -6.39 -11.60 -23.59
C ALA A 125 -4.93 -11.21 -23.31
N ALA A 126 -4.06 -11.24 -24.32
CA ALA A 126 -2.67 -10.82 -24.20
C ALA A 126 -2.53 -9.33 -23.82
N SER A 127 -3.36 -8.46 -24.39
CA SER A 127 -3.40 -7.03 -24.06
C SER A 127 -3.84 -6.79 -22.62
N PHE A 128 -4.88 -7.49 -22.13
CA PHE A 128 -5.30 -7.37 -20.74
C PHE A 128 -4.26 -7.94 -19.77
N PHE A 129 -3.60 -9.03 -20.14
CA PHE A 129 -2.52 -9.58 -19.34
C PHE A 129 -1.33 -8.62 -19.24
N GLY A 130 -0.82 -8.17 -20.38
CA GLY A 130 0.31 -7.23 -20.44
C GLY A 130 -0.03 -5.88 -19.81
N GLY A 131 -1.17 -5.30 -20.17
CA GLY A 131 -1.66 -4.06 -19.59
C GLY A 131 -1.90 -4.16 -18.08
N GLY A 132 -2.45 -5.28 -17.62
CA GLY A 132 -2.64 -5.56 -16.19
C GLY A 132 -1.32 -5.62 -15.42
N LEU A 133 -0.31 -6.32 -15.97
CA LEU A 133 1.03 -6.36 -15.39
C LEU A 133 1.69 -4.98 -15.35
N LEU A 134 1.56 -4.19 -16.42
CA LEU A 134 2.08 -2.82 -16.46
C LEU A 134 1.39 -1.92 -15.44
N LEU A 135 0.07 -1.98 -15.33
CA LEU A 135 -0.70 -1.20 -14.36
C LEU A 135 -0.31 -1.58 -12.92
N ARG A 136 -0.16 -2.89 -12.65
CA ARG A 136 0.30 -3.40 -11.36
C ARG A 136 1.71 -2.93 -11.04
N TRP A 137 2.60 -2.93 -12.01
CA TRP A 137 3.97 -2.44 -11.85
C TRP A 137 4.00 -0.93 -11.58
N ALA A 138 3.22 -0.16 -12.33
CA ALA A 138 3.09 1.29 -12.17
C ALA A 138 2.50 1.65 -10.80
N GLY A 139 1.45 0.95 -10.36
CA GLY A 139 0.82 1.15 -9.05
C GLY A 139 1.76 0.90 -7.87
N LYS A 140 2.75 0.00 -8.03
CA LYS A 140 3.82 -0.23 -7.04
C LYS A 140 4.94 0.80 -7.06
N ARG A 141 4.97 1.68 -8.06
CA ARG A 141 6.06 2.66 -8.28
C ARG A 141 5.57 4.10 -8.31
N THR A 142 4.34 4.38 -7.93
CA THR A 142 3.84 5.75 -7.78
C THR A 142 4.56 6.49 -6.66
N PHE A 143 4.87 7.76 -6.90
CA PHE A 143 5.52 8.64 -5.91
C PHE A 143 4.58 9.79 -5.58
N LYS A 144 4.56 10.18 -4.31
CA LYS A 144 4.03 11.47 -3.87
C LYS A 144 5.24 12.33 -3.51
N THR A 145 5.57 13.26 -4.40
CA THR A 145 6.72 14.17 -4.28
C THR A 145 6.31 15.46 -3.58
N GLU A 146 7.22 16.11 -2.86
CA GLU A 146 7.01 17.35 -2.08
C GLU A 146 6.27 18.51 -2.77
N LYS A 147 6.16 18.55 -4.10
CA LYS A 147 5.45 19.64 -4.81
C LYS A 147 3.94 19.55 -4.56
N GLY A 148 3.52 20.12 -3.42
CA GLY A 148 2.15 20.23 -2.94
C GLY A 148 1.73 19.13 -1.95
N TRP A 149 2.66 18.31 -1.45
CA TRP A 149 2.37 17.27 -0.45
C TRP A 149 3.00 17.62 0.90
N HIS A 150 2.22 17.48 1.97
CA HIS A 150 2.63 17.78 3.34
C HIS A 150 2.49 16.54 4.22
N TRP A 151 3.39 16.44 5.19
CA TRP A 151 3.46 15.35 6.16
C TRP A 151 2.86 15.83 7.48
N GLU A 152 1.82 15.16 7.96
CA GLU A 152 1.18 15.50 9.22
C GLU A 152 1.24 14.31 10.16
N VAL A 153 1.64 14.57 11.40
CA VAL A 153 1.71 13.55 12.43
C VAL A 153 0.53 13.72 13.35
N ILE A 154 -0.25 12.65 13.52
CA ILE A 154 -1.33 12.61 14.49
C ILE A 154 -0.96 11.57 15.54
N ASP A 155 -0.87 12.03 16.79
CA ASP A 155 -0.77 11.18 17.96
C ASP A 155 -2.15 11.08 18.60
N LEU A 156 -2.78 9.91 18.51
CA LEU A 156 -4.11 9.69 19.08
C LEU A 156 -4.12 9.69 20.61
N ASN A 157 -2.98 9.49 21.28
CA ASN A 157 -2.94 9.58 22.74
C ASN A 157 -3.06 11.04 23.19
N GLN A 158 -2.42 11.95 22.46
CA GLN A 158 -2.46 13.38 22.74
C GLN A 158 -3.81 14.01 22.40
N SER A 159 -4.50 13.52 21.37
CA SER A 159 -5.83 14.03 20.97
C SER A 159 -6.97 13.53 21.86
N LEU A 160 -6.79 12.40 22.54
CA LEU A 160 -7.77 11.82 23.47
C LEU A 160 -7.55 12.23 24.94
N GLY A 161 -6.50 13.01 25.23
CA GLY A 161 -6.19 13.47 26.59
C GLY A 161 -5.83 12.34 27.56
N ILE A 162 -5.25 11.25 27.04
CA ILE A 162 -4.81 10.12 27.85
C ILE A 162 -3.29 10.25 28.00
N GLU A 163 -2.87 10.87 29.12
CA GLU A 163 -1.47 10.88 29.59
C GLU A 163 -1.10 9.57 30.28
#